data_AF-A0A1B6G6M1-F1
#
_entry.id   AF-A0A1B6G6M1-F1
#
_cell.length_a   1.000
_cell.length_b   1.000
_cell.length_c   1.000
_cell.angle_alpha   90.00
_cell.angle_beta   90.00
_cell.angle_gamma   90.00
#
_symmetry.space_group_name_H-M   'P 1'
#
loop_
_entity.id
_entity.type
_entity.pdbx_description
1 polymer ?
#
loop_
_entity_poly.entity_id
_entity_poly.type
_entity_poly.pdbx_seq_one_letter_code
_entity_poly.pdbx_strand_id
1 'polypeptide(L)'
;FVDVRERERTFRRGSREQARALMNLHNNEAGRRAVIKTAQVTCKCHGVSGSCSLITCWQQMPSFRRIGDYLKDKYDGATEVRANKRGKLQIRDRRFNLPTANDLVYIEESPNYCLRN
;
A
#
# COMPACT_ATOMS: atom_id res chain seq x y z
N PHE A 1 4.65 -14.86 2.14
CA PHE A 1 6.01 -14.61 1.66
C PHE A 1 6.55 -13.28 2.17
N VAL A 2 6.07 -12.13 1.69
CA VAL A 2 6.63 -10.81 2.07
C VAL A 2 6.54 -10.51 3.56
N ASP A 3 5.45 -10.92 4.23
CA ASP A 3 5.20 -10.58 5.65
C ASP A 3 5.86 -11.54 6.65
N VAL A 4 6.54 -12.60 6.18
CA VAL A 4 7.05 -13.68 7.05
C VAL A 4 8.08 -13.13 8.05
N ARG A 5 9.03 -12.34 7.56
CA ARG A 5 10.10 -11.76 8.39
C ARG A 5 9.56 -10.87 9.51
N GLU A 6 8.55 -10.06 9.19
CA GLU A 6 7.91 -9.14 10.13
C GLU A 6 7.05 -9.87 11.17
N ARG A 7 6.53 -11.07 10.86
CA ARG A 7 5.70 -11.88 11.77
C ARG A 7 6.49 -12.81 12.68
N GLU A 8 7.61 -13.34 12.22
CA GLU A 8 8.41 -14.32 12.98
C GLU A 8 9.34 -13.66 14.01
N ARG A 9 9.69 -12.39 13.83
CA ARG A 9 10.57 -11.67 14.76
C ARG A 9 9.78 -10.99 15.87
N THR A 10 10.15 -11.30 17.11
CA THR A 10 9.60 -10.64 18.30
C THR A 10 10.45 -9.44 18.67
N PHE A 11 9.84 -8.26 18.72
CA PHE A 11 10.49 -7.01 19.13
C PHE A 11 9.95 -6.54 20.48
N ARG A 12 10.78 -5.79 21.22
CA ARG A 12 10.35 -5.15 22.46
C ARG A 12 9.18 -4.19 22.17
N ARG A 13 8.13 -4.25 22.99
CA ARG A 13 6.97 -3.37 22.82
C ARG A 13 7.36 -1.89 22.87
N GLY A 14 6.89 -1.12 21.89
CA GLY A 14 7.20 0.29 21.71
C GLY A 14 8.60 0.55 21.16
N SER A 15 9.37 -0.47 20.76
CA SER A 15 10.69 -0.27 20.15
C SER A 15 10.57 0.25 18.71
N ARG A 16 11.65 0.85 18.22
CA ARG A 16 11.75 1.35 16.84
C ARG A 16 11.64 0.21 15.83
N GLU A 17 12.21 -0.94 16.14
CA GLU A 17 12.15 -2.14 15.32
C GLU A 17 10.73 -2.70 15.24
N GLN A 18 9.99 -2.67 16.36
CA GLN A 18 8.57 -3.04 16.36
C GLN A 18 7.76 -2.07 15.48
N ALA A 19 8.01 -0.76 15.60
CA ALA A 19 7.34 0.25 14.77
C ALA A 19 7.60 0.00 13.28
N ARG A 20 8.84 -0.31 12.92
CA ARG A 20 9.24 -0.62 11.54
C ARG A 20 8.56 -1.89 11.02
N ALA A 21 8.48 -2.95 11.83
CA ALA A 21 7.79 -4.18 11.45
C ALA A 21 6.29 -3.94 11.20
N LEU A 22 5.63 -3.18 12.07
CA LEU A 22 4.22 -2.83 11.90
C LEU A 22 3.97 -1.94 10.67
N MET A 23 4.86 -0.97 10.42
CA MET A 23 4.82 -0.12 9.22
C MET A 23 4.95 -0.96 7.95
N ASN A 24 5.91 -1.89 7.91
CA ASN A 24 6.10 -2.79 6.78
C ASN A 24 4.86 -3.63 6.50
N LEU A 25 4.27 -4.25 7.54
CA LEU A 25 3.04 -5.04 7.39
C LEU A 25 1.88 -4.21 6.82
N HIS A 26 1.72 -2.98 7.31
CA HIS A 26 0.71 -2.05 6.80
C HIS A 26 0.95 -1.69 5.32
N ASN A 27 2.16 -1.27 4.98
CA ASN A 27 2.49 -0.84 3.61
C ASN A 27 2.46 -2.01 2.61
N ASN A 28 2.85 -3.22 3.02
CA ASN A 28 2.74 -4.42 2.20
C ASN A 28 1.27 -4.73 1.86
N GLU A 29 0.39 -4.57 2.85
CA GLU A 29 -1.04 -4.77 2.67
C GLU A 29 -1.67 -3.68 1.78
N ALA A 30 -1.27 -2.43 1.97
CA ALA A 30 -1.66 -1.33 1.08
C ALA A 30 -1.24 -1.61 -0.38
N GLY A 31 -0.06 -2.18 -0.59
CA GLY A 31 0.41 -2.63 -1.91
C GLY A 31 -0.46 -3.73 -2.51
N ARG A 32 -0.80 -4.77 -1.74
CA ARG A 32 -1.73 -5.83 -2.20
C ARG A 32 -3.11 -5.28 -2.55
N ARG A 33 -3.62 -4.35 -1.74
CA ARG A 33 -4.90 -3.66 -1.98
C ARG A 33 -4.87 -2.78 -3.21
N ALA A 34 -3.76 -2.12 -3.51
CA ALA A 34 -3.61 -1.33 -4.72
C ALA A 34 -3.81 -2.17 -5.98
N VAL A 35 -3.27 -3.39 -6.02
CA VAL A 35 -3.46 -4.33 -7.14
C VAL A 35 -4.94 -4.67 -7.32
N ILE A 36 -5.64 -5.02 -6.22
CA ILE A 36 -7.06 -5.40 -6.27
C ILE A 36 -7.94 -4.21 -6.66
N LYS A 37 -7.69 -3.04 -6.06
CA LYS A 37 -8.53 -1.84 -6.24
C LYS A 37 -8.40 -1.23 -7.64
N THR A 38 -7.26 -1.42 -8.29
CA THR A 38 -7.02 -0.92 -9.65
C THR A 38 -7.40 -1.94 -10.73
N ALA A 39 -7.80 -3.16 -10.36
CA ALA A 39 -8.33 -4.15 -11.28
C ALA A 39 -9.54 -3.60 -12.05
N GLN A 40 -9.63 -3.95 -13.33
CA GLN A 40 -10.68 -3.50 -14.22
C GLN A 40 -11.38 -4.70 -14.86
N VAL A 41 -12.65 -4.53 -15.21
CA VAL A 41 -13.36 -5.52 -16.01
C VAL A 41 -13.03 -5.28 -17.48
N THR A 42 -12.47 -6.29 -18.13
CA THR A 42 -12.21 -6.28 -19.56
C THR A 42 -13.18 -7.24 -20.22
N CYS A 43 -13.76 -6.82 -21.35
CA CYS A 43 -14.73 -7.62 -22.09
C CYS A 43 -14.28 -7.86 -23.52
N LYS A 44 -14.67 -9.00 -24.08
CA LYS A 44 -14.52 -9.33 -25.50
C LYS A 44 -15.88 -9.63 -26.10
N CYS A 45 -16.16 -8.97 -27.22
CA CYS A 45 -17.37 -9.19 -28.00
C CYS A 45 -17.19 -10.36 -28.97
N HIS A 46 -18.24 -11.15 -29.10
CA HIS A 46 -18.34 -12.31 -29.95
C HIS A 46 -19.63 -12.19 -30.76
N GLY A 47 -19.51 -11.97 -32.06
CA GLY A 47 -20.64 -11.81 -32.95
C GLY A 47 -20.19 -11.59 -34.39
N VAL A 48 -21.10 -11.79 -35.34
CA VAL A 48 -20.81 -11.60 -36.77
C VAL A 48 -20.37 -10.15 -37.00
N SER A 49 -19.31 -9.97 -37.79
CA SER A 49 -18.71 -8.67 -38.09
C SER A 49 -18.26 -7.86 -36.85
N GLY A 50 -17.93 -8.52 -35.74
CA GLY A 50 -17.48 -7.86 -34.51
C GLY A 50 -18.60 -7.30 -33.64
N SER A 51 -19.85 -7.70 -33.89
CA SER A 51 -20.97 -7.38 -33.00
C SER A 51 -20.79 -7.99 -31.60
N CYS A 52 -21.44 -7.39 -30.60
CA CYS A 52 -21.44 -7.83 -29.21
C CYS A 52 -22.71 -8.62 -28.85
N SER A 53 -23.29 -9.39 -29.78
CA SER A 53 -24.48 -10.22 -29.51
C SER A 53 -24.22 -11.26 -28.42
N LEU A 54 -22.98 -11.72 -28.30
CA LEU A 54 -22.45 -12.39 -27.13
C LEU A 54 -21.24 -11.61 -26.61
N ILE A 55 -21.10 -11.48 -25.29
CA ILE A 55 -19.98 -10.80 -24.66
C ILE A 55 -19.47 -11.61 -23.47
N THR A 56 -18.15 -11.74 -23.38
CA THR A 56 -17.48 -12.40 -22.25
C THR A 56 -16.63 -11.37 -21.53
N CYS A 57 -16.80 -11.24 -20.21
CA CYS A 57 -16.05 -10.30 -19.38
C CYS A 57 -15.26 -11.03 -18.28
N TRP A 58 -14.10 -10.51 -17.92
CA TRP A 58 -13.27 -11.02 -16.82
C TRP A 58 -12.57 -9.87 -16.08
N GLN A 59 -12.18 -10.11 -14.83
CA GLN A 59 -11.30 -9.19 -14.12
C GLN A 59 -9.89 -9.29 -14.67
N GLN A 60 -9.32 -8.16 -15.05
CA GLN A 60 -7.97 -8.03 -15.56
C GLN A 60 -7.19 -7.02 -14.73
N MET A 61 -5.95 -7.36 -14.39
CA MET A 61 -5.04 -6.37 -13.81
C MET A 61 -4.75 -5.26 -14.83
N PRO A 62 -4.68 -4.00 -14.39
CA PRO A 62 -4.27 -2.92 -15.27
C PRO A 62 -2.77 -3.05 -15.59
N SER A 63 -2.27 -2.16 -16.45
CA SER A 63 -0.81 -2.03 -16.61
C SER A 63 -0.16 -1.68 -15.26
N PHE A 64 1.04 -2.20 -15.03
CA PHE A 64 1.74 -1.94 -13.77
C PHE A 64 2.01 -0.45 -13.54
N ARG A 65 2.15 0.35 -14.61
CA ARG A 65 2.26 1.82 -14.52
C ARG A 65 1.08 2.43 -13.77
N ARG A 66 -0.16 2.03 -14.06
CA ARG A 66 -1.36 2.53 -13.37
C ARG A 66 -1.34 2.20 -11.86
N ILE A 67 -0.80 1.05 -11.50
CA ILE A 67 -0.61 0.65 -10.08
C ILE A 67 0.47 1.53 -9.45
N GLY A 68 1.57 1.77 -10.16
CA GLY A 68 2.65 2.66 -9.74
C GLY A 68 2.17 4.09 -9.50
N ASP A 69 1.40 4.65 -10.43
CA ASP A 69 0.82 6.00 -10.32
C ASP A 69 -0.10 6.09 -9.08
N TYR A 70 -0.98 5.09 -8.89
CA TYR A 70 -1.83 5.02 -7.70
C TYR A 70 -1.01 4.98 -6.40
N LEU A 71 0.07 4.19 -6.35
CA LEU A 71 0.93 4.09 -5.17
C LEU A 71 1.78 5.36 -4.98
N LYS A 72 2.14 6.06 -6.06
CA LYS A 72 2.83 7.35 -5.99
C LYS A 72 1.96 8.42 -5.34
N ASP A 73 0.67 8.47 -5.68
CA ASP A 73 -0.28 9.36 -5.00
C ASP A 73 -0.39 9.03 -3.50
N LYS A 74 -0.35 7.74 -3.15
CA LYS A 74 -0.33 7.29 -1.74
C LYS A 74 0.98 7.61 -1.03
N TYR A 75 2.09 7.66 -1.74
CA TYR A 75 3.38 8.08 -1.23
C TYR A 75 3.39 9.58 -0.92
N ASP A 76 2.86 10.40 -1.82
CA ASP A 76 2.79 11.86 -1.62
C ASP A 76 1.84 12.24 -0.47
N GLY A 77 0.82 11.42 -0.21
CA GLY A 77 -0.09 11.56 0.93
C GLY A 77 0.26 10.71 2.15
N ALA A 78 1.48 10.15 2.24
CA ALA A 78 1.84 9.24 3.31
C ALA A 78 1.81 9.93 4.69
N THR A 79 1.36 9.21 5.72
CA THR A 79 1.20 9.77 7.08
C THR A 79 2.30 9.32 8.02
N GLU A 80 2.86 10.27 8.77
CA GLU A 80 3.84 9.97 9.81
C GLU A 80 3.19 9.34 11.05
N VAL A 81 3.73 8.18 11.46
CA VAL A 81 3.25 7.41 12.61
C VAL A 81 4.39 7.06 13.55
N ARG A 82 4.04 6.74 14.81
CA ARG A 82 4.97 6.26 15.83
C ARG A 82 4.36 5.11 16.60
N ALA A 83 5.20 4.22 17.14
CA ALA A 83 4.72 3.22 18.10
C ALA A 83 4.37 3.88 19.44
N ASN A 84 3.23 3.53 20.01
CA ASN A 84 2.84 3.92 21.36
C ASN A 84 3.37 2.92 22.40
N LYS A 85 3.24 3.26 23.69
CA LYS A 85 3.64 2.38 24.82
C LYS A 85 2.92 1.02 24.80
N ARG A 86 1.78 0.91 24.13
CA ARG A 86 1.00 -0.33 23.96
C ARG A 86 1.43 -1.14 22.73
N GLY A 87 2.44 -0.70 21.97
CA GLY A 87 2.95 -1.38 20.79
C GLY A 87 2.05 -1.26 19.56
N LYS A 88 1.20 -0.23 19.47
CA LYS A 88 0.40 0.09 18.27
C LYS A 88 0.93 1.34 17.57
N LEU A 89 0.78 1.41 16.26
CA LEU A 89 1.03 2.62 15.50
C LEU A 89 -0.05 3.67 15.80
N GLN A 90 0.37 4.91 15.97
CA GLN A 90 -0.49 6.08 16.13
C GLN A 90 0.09 7.23 15.31
N ILE A 91 -0.78 8.08 14.75
CA ILE A 91 -0.35 9.30 14.07
C ILE A 91 0.52 10.16 14.99
N ARG A 92 1.57 10.75 14.43
CA ARG A 92 2.47 11.64 15.20
C ARG A 92 1.80 13.00 15.42
N ASP A 93 1.21 13.57 14.37
CA ASP A 93 0.48 14.82 14.40
C ASP A 93 -1.03 14.57 14.19
N ARG A 94 -1.85 15.07 15.13
CA ARG A 94 -3.30 14.85 15.17
C ARG A 94 -4.08 15.73 14.20
N ARG A 95 -3.41 16.68 13.53
CA ARG A 95 -4.00 17.51 12.48
C ARG A 95 -4.20 16.73 11.18
N PHE A 96 -3.47 15.63 11.00
CA PHE A 96 -3.62 14.75 9.85
C PHE A 96 -4.74 13.74 10.08
N ASN A 97 -5.36 13.30 8.97
CA ASN A 97 -6.35 12.25 8.99
C ASN A 97 -5.74 10.92 9.40
N LEU A 98 -6.54 10.07 10.04
CA LEU A 98 -6.12 8.72 10.36
C LEU A 98 -5.93 7.91 9.06
N PRO A 99 -4.76 7.30 8.84
CA PRO A 99 -4.51 6.54 7.61
C PRO A 99 -5.41 5.30 7.54
N THR A 100 -5.94 5.03 6.36
CA THR A 100 -6.69 3.82 6.06
C THR A 100 -5.76 2.67 5.68
N ALA A 101 -6.31 1.47 5.51
CA ALA A 101 -5.56 0.31 5.01
C ALA A 101 -5.07 0.47 3.55
N ASN A 102 -5.49 1.53 2.84
CA ASN A 102 -5.04 1.82 1.47
C ASN A 102 -3.98 2.92 1.42
N ASP A 103 -3.65 3.54 2.55
CA ASP A 103 -2.70 4.66 2.63
C ASP A 103 -1.34 4.15 3.08
N LEU A 104 -0.28 4.83 2.68
CA LEU A 104 1.07 4.52 3.14
C LEU A 104 1.39 5.26 4.44
N VAL A 105 2.19 4.64 5.28
CA VAL A 105 2.66 5.24 6.54
C VAL A 105 4.18 5.14 6.65
N TYR A 106 4.77 6.10 7.35
CA TYR A 106 6.22 6.13 7.62
C TYR A 106 6.51 6.48 9.07
N ILE A 107 7.67 6.06 9.59
CA ILE A 107 8.08 6.28 10.98
C ILE A 107 9.28 7.23 11.13
N GLU A 108 9.97 7.51 10.03
CA GLU A 108 11.21 8.29 9.97
C GLU A 108 11.20 9.16 8.71
N GLU A 109 11.59 10.42 8.89
CA GLU A 109 11.80 11.35 7.78
C GLU A 109 12.90 10.84 6.85
N SER A 110 12.73 11.13 5.57
CA SER A 110 13.75 10.79 4.57
C SER A 110 14.99 11.67 4.73
N PRO A 111 16.19 11.14 4.48
CA PRO A 111 17.42 11.92 4.54
C PRO A 111 17.47 12.97 3.42
N ASN A 112 18.39 13.93 3.53
CA ASN A 112 18.68 14.83 2.42
C ASN A 112 19.48 14.09 1.33
N TYR A 113 18.80 13.75 0.24
CA TYR A 113 19.40 13.01 -0.88
C TYR A 113 20.41 13.80 -1.71
N CYS A 114 20.56 15.12 -1.50
CA CYS A 114 21.57 15.93 -2.19
C CYS A 114 22.96 15.78 -1.56
N LEU A 115 23.04 15.38 -0.29
CA LEU A 115 24.29 15.19 0.43
C LEU A 115 24.75 13.74 0.26
N ARG A 116 26.07 13.55 0.16
CA ARG A 116 26.65 12.21 0.14
C ARG A 116 26.54 11.60 1.54
N ASN A 117 25.98 10.39 1.60
CA ASN A 117 25.91 9.58 2.81
C ASN A 117 27.24 8.90 3.13
#